data_AF-A0A944SXX2-F1
#
_entry.id   AF-A0A944SXX2-F1
#
_cell.length_a   1.000
_cell.length_b   1.000
_cell.length_c   1.000
_cell.angle_alpha   90.00
_cell.angle_beta   90.00
_cell.angle_gamma   90.00
#
_symmetry.space_group_name_H-M   'P 1'
#
loop_
_entity.id
_entity.type
_entity.pdbx_description
1 polymer ?
#
loop_
_entity_poly.entity_id
_entity_poly.type
_entity_poly.pdbx_seq_one_letter_code
_entity_poly.pdbx_strand_id
1 'polypeptide(L)'
;MGLLTARPSSTTFVVDDPYFLDVKENPNWQSRFGNDHPLKLEIGFGMGEFLISMAKREPDSNFVGIDFSQDGIKKILENIRSSQLKNILVVFGDVREKLPHLFRAEELNS
;
A
#
# COMPACT_ATOMS: atom_id res chain seq x y z
N MET A 1 0.26 27.11 32.46
CA MET A 1 -0.33 25.78 32.20
C MET A 1 -0.27 25.52 30.71
N GLY A 2 0.67 24.70 30.24
CA GLY A 2 0.73 24.30 28.83
C GLY A 2 -0.22 23.12 28.63
N LEU A 3 -1.24 23.28 27.79
CA LEU A 3 -2.00 22.13 27.31
C LEU A 3 -1.06 21.29 26.44
N LEU A 4 -0.67 20.11 26.95
CA LEU A 4 -0.23 19.01 26.10
C LEU A 4 -1.46 18.57 25.29
N THR A 5 -1.57 19.05 24.06
CA THR A 5 -2.45 18.42 23.08
C THR A 5 -1.83 17.06 22.77
N ALA A 6 -2.33 16.01 23.40
CA ALA A 6 -2.03 14.65 22.99
C ALA A 6 -2.36 14.53 21.50
N ARG A 7 -1.35 14.23 20.67
CA ARG A 7 -1.59 13.75 19.30
C ARG A 7 -2.40 12.46 19.45
N PRO A 8 -3.61 12.36 18.85
CA PRO A 8 -4.36 11.12 18.96
C PRO A 8 -3.52 9.99 18.39
N SER A 9 -3.29 9.03 19.28
CA SER A 9 -2.59 7.77 19.15
C SER A 9 -2.74 7.11 17.79
N SER A 10 -1.61 6.58 17.29
CA SER A 10 -1.45 5.52 16.31
C SER A 10 -2.75 4.71 16.08
N THR A 11 -3.52 5.08 15.06
CA THR A 11 -4.70 4.31 14.67
C THR A 11 -4.21 3.02 14.03
N THR A 12 -4.19 1.94 14.80
CA THR A 12 -3.88 0.61 14.30
C THR A 12 -5.08 0.11 13.50
N PHE A 13 -5.03 0.29 12.19
CA PHE A 13 -5.97 -0.31 11.25
C PHE A 13 -5.32 -1.54 10.64
N VAL A 14 -5.83 -2.71 11.01
CA VAL A 14 -5.36 -4.00 10.49
C VAL A 14 -6.56 -4.71 9.88
N VAL A 15 -6.37 -5.19 8.66
CA VAL A 15 -7.35 -5.99 7.94
C VAL A 15 -6.73 -7.34 7.67
N ASP A 16 -7.45 -8.42 7.98
CA ASP A 16 -7.05 -9.77 7.61
C ASP A 16 -7.40 -10.00 6.12
N ASP A 17 -6.53 -9.51 5.24
CA ASP A 17 -6.67 -9.66 3.79
C ASP A 17 -5.29 -9.91 3.16
N PRO A 18 -5.14 -10.89 2.24
CA PRO A 18 -3.86 -11.21 1.62
C PRO A 18 -3.27 -10.05 0.80
N TYR A 19 -4.10 -9.11 0.35
CA TYR A 19 -3.66 -7.93 -0.40
C TYR A 19 -3.33 -6.75 0.50
N PHE A 20 -3.66 -6.83 1.80
CA PHE A 20 -3.31 -5.83 2.79
C PHE A 20 -1.93 -6.13 3.41
N LEU A 21 -1.08 -5.12 3.44
CA LEU A 21 0.27 -5.21 3.98
C LEU A 21 0.47 -4.21 5.12
N ASP A 22 0.60 -4.73 6.34
CA ASP A 22 1.08 -3.93 7.47
C ASP A 22 2.61 -3.83 7.42
N VAL A 23 3.10 -2.74 6.83
CA VAL A 23 4.53 -2.49 6.68
C VAL A 23 5.09 -2.03 8.02
N LYS A 24 5.84 -2.91 8.69
CA LYS A 24 6.70 -2.59 9.84
C LYS A 24 8.18 -2.61 9.48
N GLU A 25 8.53 -3.32 8.42
CA GLU A 25 9.88 -3.61 7.95
C GLU A 25 9.86 -3.83 6.44
N ASN A 26 11.02 -3.72 5.78
CA ASN A 26 11.14 -3.76 4.32
C ASN A 26 10.66 -5.10 3.75
N PRO A 27 9.53 -5.14 3.03
CA PRO A 27 9.03 -6.39 2.46
C PRO A 27 9.89 -6.81 1.26
N ASN A 28 10.21 -8.10 1.19
CA ASN A 28 10.74 -8.64 -0.06
C ASN A 28 9.61 -8.70 -1.10
N TRP A 29 9.58 -7.73 -2.02
CA TRP A 29 8.53 -7.59 -3.03
C TRP A 29 8.41 -8.83 -3.92
N GLN A 30 9.54 -9.42 -4.32
CA GLN A 30 9.56 -10.61 -5.17
C GLN A 30 8.86 -11.79 -4.49
N SER A 31 9.12 -11.98 -3.19
CA SER A 31 8.47 -13.00 -2.39
C SER A 31 6.99 -12.68 -2.12
N ARG A 32 6.61 -11.40 -2.04
CA ARG A 32 5.22 -10.98 -1.81
C ARG A 32 4.34 -11.19 -3.03
N PHE A 33 4.85 -10.89 -4.22
CA PHE A 33 4.14 -11.09 -5.48
C PHE A 33 4.41 -12.46 -6.14
N GLY A 34 5.44 -13.17 -5.69
CA GLY A 34 5.88 -14.44 -6.25
C GLY A 34 6.51 -14.33 -7.64
N ASN A 35 7.01 -13.15 -8.01
CA ASN A 35 7.58 -12.85 -9.33
C ASN A 35 8.59 -11.69 -9.25
N ASP A 36 9.33 -11.45 -10.33
CA ASP A 36 10.30 -10.36 -10.47
C ASP A 36 9.79 -9.20 -11.36
N HIS A 37 8.47 -9.00 -11.43
CA HIS A 37 7.89 -7.93 -12.24
C HIS A 37 8.21 -6.55 -11.67
N PRO A 38 8.31 -5.50 -12.53
CA PRO A 38 8.56 -4.14 -12.10
C PRO A 38 7.50 -3.67 -11.10
N LEU A 39 7.96 -3.00 -10.05
CA LEU A 39 7.12 -2.46 -9.00
C LEU A 39 6.74 -1.00 -9.30
N LYS A 40 5.47 -0.67 -9.16
CA LYS A 40 4.93 0.68 -9.32
C LYS A 40 4.22 1.10 -8.03
N LEU A 41 4.58 2.26 -7.51
CA LEU A 41 4.02 2.81 -6.28
C LEU A 41 3.01 3.91 -6.59
N GLU A 42 1.83 3.84 -5.98
CA GLU A 42 0.87 4.93 -5.92
C GLU A 42 0.76 5.47 -4.49
N ILE A 43 0.97 6.77 -4.34
CA ILE A 43 0.87 7.50 -3.07
C ILE A 43 -0.46 8.22 -3.06
N GLY A 44 -1.31 7.92 -2.07
CA GLY A 44 -2.64 8.52 -1.94
C GLY A 44 -3.59 8.03 -3.03
N PHE A 45 -3.79 6.71 -3.12
CA PHE A 45 -4.64 6.09 -4.15
C PHE A 45 -6.13 6.41 -4.01
N GLY A 46 -6.56 7.00 -2.89
CA GLY A 46 -7.95 7.38 -2.63
C GLY A 46 -8.88 6.17 -2.69
N MET A 47 -9.74 6.10 -3.72
CA MET A 47 -10.67 4.97 -3.94
C MET A 47 -10.05 3.80 -4.72
N GLY A 48 -8.82 3.95 -5.21
CA GLY A 48 -8.08 2.87 -5.87
C GLY A 48 -8.44 2.63 -7.34
N GLU A 49 -9.23 3.50 -7.97
CA GLU A 49 -9.67 3.30 -9.36
C GLU A 49 -8.50 3.28 -10.34
N PHE A 50 -7.51 4.14 -10.13
CA PHE A 50 -6.30 4.19 -10.96
C PHE A 50 -5.47 2.92 -10.81
N LEU A 51 -5.13 2.53 -9.56
CA LEU A 51 -4.41 1.31 -9.25
C LEU A 51 -5.06 0.06 -9.88
N ILE A 52 -6.38 -0.08 -9.73
CA ILE A 52 -7.16 -1.19 -10.30
C ILE A 52 -7.10 -1.20 -11.83
N SER A 53 -7.26 -0.03 -12.46
CA SER A 53 -7.23 0.11 -13.92
C SER A 53 -5.85 -0.26 -14.47
N MET A 54 -4.78 0.24 -13.84
CA MET A 54 -3.41 -0.03 -14.24
C MET A 54 -3.03 -1.50 -14.04
N ALA A 55 -3.41 -2.09 -12.92
CA ALA A 55 -3.16 -3.52 -12.67
C ALA A 55 -3.87 -4.44 -13.67
N LYS A 56 -5.07 -4.07 -14.13
CA LYS A 56 -5.77 -4.77 -15.22
C LYS A 56 -5.06 -4.62 -16.56
N ARG A 57 -4.52 -3.43 -16.84
CA ARG A 57 -3.86 -3.11 -18.11
C ARG A 57 -2.46 -3.70 -18.21
N GLU A 58 -1.75 -3.81 -17.09
CA GLU A 58 -0.36 -4.26 -17.00
C GLU A 58 -0.26 -5.43 -16.01
N PRO A 59 -0.69 -6.64 -16.40
CA PRO A 59 -0.61 -7.82 -15.53
C PRO A 59 0.84 -8.21 -15.21
N ASP A 60 1.79 -7.82 -16.06
CA ASP A 60 3.23 -8.04 -15.89
C ASP A 60 3.92 -6.92 -15.09
N SER A 61 3.17 -6.14 -14.31
CA SER A 61 3.67 -5.14 -13.38
C SER A 61 3.01 -5.31 -12.03
N ASN A 62 3.78 -5.12 -10.96
CA ASN A 62 3.31 -5.18 -9.58
C ASN A 62 2.97 -3.77 -9.09
N PHE A 63 1.83 -3.60 -8.44
CA PHE A 63 1.36 -2.32 -7.94
C PHE A 63 1.28 -2.32 -6.42
N VAL A 64 1.77 -1.25 -5.80
CA VAL A 64 1.69 -1.02 -4.36
C VAL A 64 1.02 0.33 -4.14
N GLY A 65 -0.11 0.34 -3.46
CA GLY A 65 -0.80 1.56 -3.06
C GLY A 65 -0.56 1.88 -1.59
N ILE A 66 -0.25 3.13 -1.25
CA ILE A 66 -0.22 3.61 0.14
C ILE A 66 -1.30 4.67 0.33
N ASP A 67 -2.15 4.52 1.35
CA ASP A 67 -3.14 5.52 1.73
C ASP A 67 -3.41 5.50 3.25
N PHE A 68 -3.90 6.61 3.79
CA PHE A 68 -4.27 6.75 5.20
C PHE A 68 -5.80 6.71 5.42
N SER A 69 -6.58 6.60 4.35
CA SER A 69 -8.04 6.47 4.36
C SER A 69 -8.47 5.01 4.51
N GLN A 70 -9.14 4.69 5.60
CA GLN A 70 -9.68 3.35 5.84
C GLN A 70 -10.77 2.97 4.82
N ASP A 71 -11.60 3.93 4.40
CA ASP A 71 -12.63 3.71 3.39
C ASP A 71 -12.01 3.40 2.03
N GLY A 72 -10.92 4.09 1.69
CA GLY A 72 -10.12 3.81 0.50
C GLY A 72 -9.58 2.38 0.50
N ILE A 73 -8.95 1.96 1.59
CA ILE A 73 -8.40 0.60 1.75
C ILE A 73 -9.51 -0.46 1.61
N LYS A 74 -10.64 -0.31 2.29
CA LYS A 74 -11.74 -1.28 2.18
C LYS A 74 -12.24 -1.37 0.74
N LYS A 75 -12.45 -0.22 0.10
CA LYS A 75 -12.97 -0.15 -1.26
C LYS A 75 -12.05 -0.80 -2.28
N ILE A 76 -10.75 -0.55 -2.19
CA ILE A 76 -9.79 -1.15 -3.11
C ILE A 76 -9.65 -2.65 -2.88
N LEU A 77 -9.65 -3.13 -1.63
CA LEU A 77 -9.62 -4.57 -1.32
C LEU A 77 -10.84 -5.31 -1.90
N GLU A 78 -12.03 -4.72 -1.79
CA GLU A 78 -13.23 -5.25 -2.44
C GLU A 78 -13.08 -5.31 -3.97
N ASN A 79 -12.53 -4.25 -4.58
CA ASN A 79 -12.31 -4.17 -6.03
C ASN A 79 -11.26 -5.19 -6.52
N ILE A 80 -10.17 -5.39 -5.76
CA ILE A 80 -9.13 -6.39 -6.05
C ILE A 80 -9.75 -7.78 -6.07
N ARG A 81 -10.53 -8.12 -5.05
CA ARG A 81 -11.22 -9.42 -4.93
C ARG A 81 -12.23 -9.64 -6.05
N SER A 82 -13.06 -8.63 -6.34
CA SER A 82 -14.05 -8.67 -7.42
C SER A 82 -13.40 -8.83 -8.80
N SER A 83 -12.25 -8.19 -9.01
CA SER A 83 -11.50 -8.24 -10.27
C SER A 83 -10.49 -9.39 -10.35
N GLN A 84 -10.35 -10.19 -9.29
CA GLN A 84 -9.37 -11.28 -9.14
C GLN A 84 -7.92 -10.87 -9.45
N LEU A 85 -7.55 -9.64 -9.11
CA LEU A 85 -6.21 -9.11 -9.36
C LEU A 85 -5.22 -9.69 -8.35
N LYS A 86 -4.04 -10.09 -8.83
CA LYS A 86 -2.97 -10.69 -8.02
C LYS A 86 -1.72 -9.83 -7.93
N ASN A 87 -1.67 -8.78 -8.73
CA ASN A 87 -0.54 -7.87 -8.89
C ASN A 87 -0.76 -6.53 -8.16
N ILE A 88 -1.59 -6.51 -7.11
CA ILE A 88 -1.81 -5.33 -6.27
C ILE A 88 -1.60 -5.69 -4.79
N LEU A 89 -0.87 -4.84 -4.07
CA LEU A 89 -0.83 -4.81 -2.60
C LEU A 89 -1.14 -3.39 -2.10
N VAL A 90 -1.74 -3.29 -0.91
CA VAL A 90 -2.12 -2.02 -0.31
C VAL A 90 -1.58 -1.88 1.10
N VAL A 91 -1.11 -0.68 1.43
CA VAL A 91 -0.49 -0.32 2.70
C VAL A 91 -1.31 0.80 3.33
N PHE A 92 -1.70 0.61 4.59
CA PHE A 92 -2.33 1.66 5.37
C PHE A 92 -1.30 2.44 6.20
N GLY A 93 -1.33 3.76 6.10
CA GLY A 93 -0.57 4.66 6.97
C GLY A 93 -0.12 5.95 6.29
N ASP A 94 0.52 6.82 7.07
CA ASP A 94 1.15 8.01 6.53
C ASP A 94 2.34 7.62 5.65
N VAL A 95 2.34 8.13 4.43
CA VAL A 95 3.39 7.85 3.43
C VAL A 95 4.76 8.29 3.94
N ARG A 96 4.85 9.38 4.71
CA ARG A 96 6.12 9.86 5.28
C ARG A 96 6.68 8.91 6.32
N GLU A 97 5.81 8.21 7.04
CA GLU A 97 6.21 7.18 8.00
C GLU A 97 6.50 5.85 7.29
N LYS A 98 5.67 5.45 6.33
CA LYS A 98 5.74 4.12 5.69
C LYS A 98 6.76 4.02 4.56
N LEU A 99 6.99 5.09 3.80
CA LEU A 99 7.89 5.09 2.64
C LEU A 99 9.33 4.67 3.00
N PRO A 100 9.96 5.18 4.09
CA PRO A 100 11.29 4.73 4.52
C PRO A 100 11.35 3.26 4.93
N HIS A 101 10.21 2.65 5.30
CA HIS A 101 10.13 1.23 5.59
C HIS A 101 9.90 0.38 4.34
N LEU A 102 9.36 0.96 3.27
CA LEU A 102 9.04 0.27 2.01
C LEU A 102 10.20 0.21 1.02
N PHE A 103 11.04 1.24 1.02
CA PHE A 103 12.19 1.35 0.13
C PHE A 103 13.38 1.81 0.96
N ARG A 104 14.52 1.14 0.81
CA ARG A 104 15.75 1.64 1.41
C ARG A 104 16.13 2.94 0.68
N ALA A 105 16.73 3.90 1.39
CA ALA A 105 17.13 5.19 0.81
C ALA A 105 18.04 5.03 -0.44
N GLU A 106 18.70 3.88 -0.58
CA GLU A 106 19.58 3.53 -1.69
C GLU A 106 18.83 3.04 -2.95
N GLU A 107 17.53 2.75 -2.87
CA GLU A 107 16.71 2.24 -3.98
C GLU A 107 15.93 3.33 -4.74
N LEU A 108 15.94 4.58 -4.25
CA LEU A 108 15.22 5.71 -4.86
C LEU A 108 16.04 6.51 -5.88
N ASN A 109 17.27 6.07 -6.20
CA ASN A 109 18.14 6.71 -7.19
C ASN A 109 18.38 5.76 -8.37
N SER A 110 17.55 5.84 -9.40
CA SER A 110 17.90 5.47 -10.78
C SER A 110 17.01 6.22 -11.76
#